data_AF-A0AAN8WIX3-F1
#
_entry.id   AF-A0AAN8WIX3-F1
#
_cell.length_a   1.000
_cell.length_b   1.000
_cell.length_c   1.000
_cell.angle_alpha   90.00
_cell.angle_beta   90.00
_cell.angle_gamma   90.00
#
_symmetry.space_group_name_H-M   'P 1'
#
loop_
_entity.id
_entity.type
_entity.pdbx_description
1 polymer ?
#
loop_
_entity_poly.entity_id
_entity_poly.type
_entity_poly.pdbx_seq_one_letter_code
_entity_poly.pdbx_strand_id
1 'polypeptide(L)'
;MSFGPRVYQYKTSETSRFDPMDEIFPKVAKCVFHKFGPSGSIVRHDALCVLPLNILNQKIFVFLWFWFVIVAILSTIGLLYRAATLSPNFRYMLLRGRSRLTPVENLQTISRHLLIGDWFLLYLMAKNMDPFAFKDFMNELAPKMEKNDHFPEM
;
A
#
# COMPACT_ATOMS: atom_id res chain seq x y z
N MET A 1 4.80 -17.53 -6.13
CA MET A 1 4.86 -16.65 -4.93
C MET A 1 4.77 -17.46 -3.64
N SER A 2 5.70 -18.39 -3.37
CA SER A 2 5.62 -19.32 -2.20
C SER A 2 6.81 -19.18 -1.24
N PHE A 3 7.66 -18.18 -1.44
CA PHE A 3 8.94 -18.08 -0.75
C PHE A 3 8.82 -17.59 0.70
N GLY A 4 7.99 -16.56 0.94
CA GLY A 4 7.77 -16.00 2.29
C GLY A 4 7.25 -17.01 3.33
N PRO A 5 6.15 -17.73 3.06
CA PRO A 5 5.61 -18.73 4.00
C PRO A 5 6.58 -19.89 4.29
N ARG A 6 7.36 -20.35 3.30
CA ARG A 6 8.36 -21.41 3.47
C ARG A 6 9.52 -20.97 4.37
N VAL A 7 9.96 -19.72 4.24
CA VAL A 7 10.99 -19.13 5.11
C VAL A 7 10.50 -18.99 6.55
N TYR A 8 9.23 -18.62 6.74
CA TYR A 8 8.62 -18.55 8.08
C TYR A 8 8.47 -19.93 8.73
N GLN A 9 7.96 -20.92 7.99
CA GLN A 9 7.82 -22.30 8.48
C GLN A 9 9.16 -22.94 8.82
N TYR A 10 10.19 -22.72 8.01
CA TYR A 10 11.55 -23.21 8.27
C TYR A 10 12.12 -22.66 9.59
N LYS A 11 11.90 -21.37 9.87
CA LYS A 11 12.39 -20.72 11.10
C LYS A 11 11.71 -21.26 12.38
N THR A 12 10.54 -21.90 12.25
CA THR A 12 9.78 -22.52 13.36
C THR A 12 10.16 -23.99 13.59
N SER A 13 10.75 -24.68 12.61
CA SER A 13 11.20 -26.07 12.74
C SER A 13 12.72 -26.14 13.03
N GLU A 14 13.09 -26.29 14.30
CA GLU A 14 14.48 -26.35 14.79
C GLU A 14 15.33 -27.54 14.26
N THR A 15 14.78 -28.44 13.44
CA THR A 15 15.42 -29.69 13.02
C THR A 15 16.02 -29.70 11.61
N SER A 16 15.89 -28.62 10.83
CA SER A 16 16.46 -28.57 9.48
C SER A 16 17.79 -27.82 9.44
N ARG A 17 18.82 -28.44 8.85
CA ARG A 17 20.17 -27.90 8.71
C ARG A 17 20.37 -27.02 7.46
N PHE A 18 19.36 -26.89 6.60
CA PHE A 18 19.50 -26.25 5.28
C PHE A 18 18.45 -25.16 5.02
N ASP A 19 18.86 -23.89 5.13
CA ASP A 19 18.02 -22.74 4.82
C ASP A 19 17.71 -22.71 3.31
N PRO A 20 16.45 -22.71 2.86
CA PRO A 20 16.12 -22.56 1.43
C PRO A 20 16.55 -21.21 0.84
N MET A 21 16.91 -20.25 1.69
CA MET A 21 17.57 -19.00 1.29
C MET A 21 19.01 -19.22 0.81
N ASP A 22 19.69 -20.28 1.27
CA ASP A 22 21.10 -20.54 0.96
C ASP A 22 21.31 -21.20 -0.41
N GLU A 23 20.24 -21.73 -1.01
CA GLU A 23 20.23 -22.24 -2.39
C GLU A 23 20.24 -21.10 -3.42
N ILE A 24 19.51 -20.02 -3.13
CA ILE A 24 19.42 -18.84 -4.01
C ILE A 24 20.53 -17.83 -3.66
N PHE A 25 20.88 -17.74 -2.38
CA PHE A 25 21.83 -16.78 -1.84
C PHE A 25 22.90 -17.47 -0.96
N PRO A 26 23.87 -18.20 -1.56
CA PRO A 26 24.95 -18.85 -0.83
C PRO A 26 25.83 -17.82 -0.09
N LYS A 27 25.89 -17.93 1.23
CA LYS A 27 26.70 -17.06 2.09
C LYS A 27 28.21 -17.37 2.00
N VAL A 28 28.56 -18.54 1.47
CA VAL A 28 29.94 -19.02 1.28
C VAL A 28 30.12 -19.64 -0.11
N ALA A 29 31.30 -19.43 -0.72
CA ALA A 29 31.68 -19.99 -2.01
C ALA A 29 33.08 -20.61 -1.96
N LYS A 30 33.31 -21.67 -2.74
CA LYS A 30 34.65 -22.26 -2.92
C LYS A 30 35.45 -21.44 -3.92
N CYS A 31 36.59 -20.93 -3.50
CA CYS A 31 37.53 -20.16 -4.32
C CYS A 31 38.80 -20.99 -4.53
N VAL A 32 39.23 -21.17 -5.79
CA VAL A 32 40.47 -21.89 -6.13
C VAL A 32 41.57 -20.87 -6.43
N PHE A 33 42.58 -20.81 -5.59
CA PHE A 33 43.76 -19.97 -5.78
C PHE A 33 44.89 -20.80 -6.41
N HIS A 34 45.48 -20.29 -7.48
CA HIS A 34 46.63 -20.91 -8.14
C HIS A 34 47.91 -20.17 -7.72
N LYS A 35 48.84 -20.86 -7.06
CA LYS A 35 50.14 -20.30 -6.65
C LYS A 35 51.29 -21.07 -7.29
N PHE A 36 52.35 -20.38 -7.68
CA PHE A 36 53.56 -21.00 -8.18
C PHE A 36 54.44 -21.47 -7.03
N GLY A 37 54.77 -22.76 -7.01
CA GLY A 37 55.70 -23.34 -6.05
C GLY A 37 57.16 -23.05 -6.38
N PRO A 38 58.11 -23.38 -5.48
CA PRO A 38 59.54 -23.12 -5.67
C PRO A 38 60.15 -23.82 -6.90
N SER A 39 59.49 -24.88 -7.40
CA SER A 39 59.88 -25.62 -8.62
C SER A 39 59.18 -25.12 -9.89
N GLY A 40 58.41 -24.02 -9.85
CA GLY A 40 57.64 -23.51 -10.99
C GLY A 40 56.32 -24.27 -11.27
N SER A 41 55.99 -25.29 -10.49
CA SER A 41 54.72 -26.03 -10.59
C SER A 41 53.54 -25.23 -10.01
N ILE A 42 52.38 -25.29 -10.67
CA ILE A 42 51.14 -24.67 -10.19
C ILE A 42 50.56 -25.53 -9.05
N VAL A 43 50.45 -24.95 -7.86
CA VAL A 43 49.80 -25.56 -6.69
C VAL A 43 48.42 -24.92 -6.52
N ARG A 44 47.38 -25.76 -6.44
CA ARG A 44 46.00 -25.34 -6.21
C ARG A 44 45.72 -25.28 -4.71
N HIS A 45 45.23 -24.14 -4.24
CA HIS A 45 44.76 -23.94 -2.87
C HIS A 45 43.27 -23.63 -2.89
N ASP A 46 42.49 -24.49 -2.23
CA ASP A 46 41.06 -24.29 -2.06
C ASP A 46 40.82 -23.44 -0.80
N ALA A 47 40.12 -22.32 -0.96
CA ALA A 47 39.71 -21.44 0.14
C ALA A 47 38.19 -21.27 0.15
N LEU A 48 37.64 -21.00 1.33
CA LEU A 48 36.24 -20.63 1.50
C LEU A 48 36.13 -19.09 1.54
N CYS A 49 35.42 -18.53 0.58
CA CYS A 49 35.13 -17.10 0.52
C CYS A 49 33.74 -16.84 1.12
N VAL A 50 33.62 -15.87 2.01
CA VAL A 50 32.31 -15.36 2.45
C VAL A 50 31.83 -14.35 1.41
N LEU A 51 30.52 -14.31 1.17
CA LEU A 51 29.88 -13.37 0.25
C LEU A 51 29.03 -12.37 1.06
N PRO A 52 29.62 -11.26 1.57
CA PRO A 52 28.93 -10.32 2.46
C PRO A 52 27.68 -9.71 1.82
N LEU A 53 27.73 -9.47 0.50
CA LEU A 53 26.60 -8.95 -0.26
C LEU A 53 25.37 -9.85 -0.14
N ASN A 54 25.57 -11.17 -0.10
CA ASN A 54 24.48 -12.15 -0.05
C ASN A 54 23.83 -12.24 1.33
N ILE A 55 24.64 -12.08 2.37
CA ILE A 55 24.18 -11.99 3.75
C ILE A 55 23.33 -10.73 3.93
N LEU A 56 23.79 -9.58 3.43
CA LEU A 56 23.02 -8.32 3.47
C LEU A 56 21.71 -8.45 2.71
N ASN A 57 21.77 -9.03 1.52
CA ASN A 57 20.60 -9.25 0.68
C ASN A 57 19.55 -10.10 1.40
N GLN A 58 19.95 -11.20 2.04
CA GLN A 58 19.06 -12.05 2.83
C GLN A 58 18.31 -11.27 3.92
N LYS A 59 18.96 -10.32 4.59
CA LYS A 59 18.31 -9.51 5.65
C LYS A 59 17.36 -8.46 5.07
N ILE A 60 17.77 -7.78 4.00
CA ILE A 60 16.96 -6.75 3.34
C ILE A 60 15.71 -7.37 2.69
N PHE A 61 15.84 -8.51 2.01
CA PHE A 61 14.71 -9.18 1.37
C PHE A 61 13.63 -9.60 2.37
N VAL A 62 14.02 -10.10 3.54
CA VAL A 62 13.07 -10.45 4.61
C VAL A 62 12.36 -9.20 5.10
N PHE A 63 13.09 -8.11 5.39
CA PHE A 63 12.49 -6.84 5.82
C PHE A 63 11.51 -6.28 4.77
N LEU A 64 11.94 -6.21 3.51
CA LEU A 64 11.13 -5.72 2.40
C LEU A 64 9.90 -6.58 2.15
N TRP A 65 9.99 -7.90 2.33
CA TRP A 65 8.83 -8.78 2.18
C TRP A 65 7.72 -8.41 3.16
N PHE A 66 8.03 -8.26 4.45
CA PHE A 66 7.06 -7.82 5.45
C PHE A 66 6.53 -6.41 5.16
N TRP A 67 7.43 -5.49 4.79
CA TRP A 67 7.05 -4.13 4.41
C TRP A 67 6.07 -4.11 3.23
N PHE A 68 6.35 -4.86 2.16
CA PHE A 68 5.47 -4.94 0.99
C PHE A 68 4.14 -5.61 1.32
N VAL A 69 4.10 -6.60 2.22
CA VAL A 69 2.84 -7.18 2.70
C VAL A 69 2.01 -6.10 3.43
N ILE A 70 2.62 -5.31 4.32
CA ILE A 70 1.93 -4.21 5.02
C ILE A 70 1.41 -3.18 4.01
N VAL A 71 2.26 -2.73 3.09
CA VAL A 71 1.87 -1.76 2.05
C VAL A 71 0.74 -2.33 1.19
N ALA A 72 0.81 -3.59 0.78
CA ALA A 72 -0.25 -4.24 0.00
C ALA A 72 -1.58 -4.30 0.76
N ILE A 73 -1.56 -4.58 2.07
CA ILE A 73 -2.77 -4.56 2.91
C ILE A 73 -3.35 -3.14 2.98
N LEU A 74 -2.52 -2.13 3.28
CA LEU A 74 -2.95 -0.73 3.36
C LEU A 74 -3.51 -0.23 2.02
N SER A 75 -2.85 -0.55 0.91
CA SER A 75 -3.33 -0.24 -0.44
C SER A 75 -4.64 -0.93 -0.77
N THR A 76 -4.80 -2.20 -0.38
CA THR A 76 -6.05 -2.95 -0.58
C THR A 76 -7.19 -2.33 0.22
N ILE A 77 -6.97 -1.96 1.48
CA ILE A 77 -7.97 -1.26 2.30
C ILE A 77 -8.36 0.07 1.64
N GLY A 78 -7.37 0.85 1.16
CA GLY A 78 -7.62 2.09 0.44
C GLY A 78 -8.43 1.88 -0.85
N LEU A 79 -8.13 0.84 -1.61
CA LEU A 79 -8.85 0.49 -2.82
C LEU A 79 -10.28 0.03 -2.52
N LEU A 80 -10.48 -0.79 -1.48
CA LEU A 80 -11.81 -1.22 -1.04
C LEU A 80 -12.66 -0.03 -0.56
N TYR A 81 -12.06 0.90 0.17
CA TYR A 81 -12.73 2.14 0.55
C TYR A 81 -13.15 2.96 -0.68
N ARG A 82 -12.28 3.09 -1.70
CA ARG A 82 -12.62 3.77 -2.96
C ARG A 82 -13.69 3.02 -3.74
N ALA A 83 -13.63 1.70 -3.80
CA ALA A 83 -14.66 0.88 -4.44
C ALA A 83 -16.00 1.01 -3.71
N ALA A 84 -16.01 1.03 -2.38
CA ALA A 84 -17.21 1.27 -1.58
C ALA A 84 -17.83 2.65 -1.88
N THR A 85 -17.01 3.69 -2.08
CA THR A 85 -17.50 5.01 -2.51
C THR A 85 -18.09 5.04 -3.92
N LEU A 86 -18.01 3.98 -4.73
CA LEU A 86 -18.79 3.91 -5.97
C LEU A 86 -20.29 3.75 -5.69
N SER A 87 -20.66 3.14 -4.56
CA SER A 87 -22.07 3.00 -4.17
C SER A 87 -22.65 4.32 -3.68
N PRO A 88 -23.80 4.78 -4.20
CA PRO A 88 -24.43 6.04 -3.79
C PRO A 88 -24.82 6.04 -2.30
N ASN A 89 -25.19 4.88 -1.75
CA ASN A 89 -25.55 4.73 -0.33
C ASN A 89 -24.35 5.00 0.57
N PHE A 90 -23.17 4.50 0.20
CA PHE A 90 -21.95 4.70 0.98
C PHE A 90 -21.47 6.15 0.91
N ARG A 91 -21.59 6.80 -0.26
CA ARG A 91 -21.29 8.23 -0.45
C ARG A 91 -22.12 9.11 0.49
N TYR A 92 -23.44 8.88 0.51
CA TYR A 92 -24.35 9.61 1.37
C TYR A 92 -24.02 9.40 2.85
N MET A 93 -23.78 8.14 3.26
CA MET A 93 -23.43 7.82 4.65
C MET A 93 -22.14 8.51 5.09
N LEU A 94 -21.12 8.53 4.24
CA LEU A 94 -19.82 9.11 4.57
C LEU A 94 -19.87 10.64 4.67
N LEU A 95 -20.59 11.29 3.74
CA LEU A 95 -20.78 12.74 3.75
C LEU A 95 -21.63 13.16 4.96
N ARG A 96 -22.71 12.45 5.26
CA ARG A 96 -23.55 12.67 6.45
C ARG A 96 -22.77 12.49 7.76
N GLY A 97 -21.87 11.51 7.81
CA GLY A 97 -21.04 11.27 9.00
C GLY A 97 -20.11 12.45 9.34
N ARG A 98 -19.64 13.19 8.33
CA ARG A 98 -18.78 14.37 8.48
C ARG A 98 -19.57 15.67 8.60
N SER A 99 -20.65 15.80 7.85
CA SER A 99 -21.47 17.02 7.76
C SER A 99 -22.70 16.94 8.66
N ARG A 100 -22.50 16.54 9.93
CA ARG A 100 -23.59 16.35 10.91
C ARG A 100 -24.38 17.62 11.21
N LEU A 101 -23.78 18.79 10.97
CA LEU A 101 -24.36 20.11 11.22
C LEU A 101 -25.23 20.63 10.06
N THR A 102 -25.16 20.00 8.89
CA THR A 102 -25.92 20.39 7.70
C THR A 102 -27.28 19.68 7.70
N PRO A 103 -28.39 20.38 7.35
CA PRO A 103 -29.71 19.78 7.22
C PRO A 103 -29.72 18.59 6.24
N VAL A 104 -30.49 17.55 6.58
CA VAL A 104 -30.56 16.32 5.78
C VAL A 104 -31.15 16.57 4.39
N GLU A 105 -32.08 17.50 4.29
CA GLU A 105 -32.73 17.94 3.04
C GLU A 105 -31.70 18.50 2.05
N ASN A 106 -30.90 19.48 2.48
CA ASN A 106 -29.82 20.07 1.67
C ASN A 106 -28.80 19.02 1.20
N LEU A 107 -28.44 18.11 2.09
CA LEU A 107 -27.52 17.00 1.79
C LEU A 107 -28.08 16.03 0.74
N GLN A 108 -29.38 15.75 0.80
CA GLN A 108 -30.04 14.84 -0.13
C GLN A 108 -30.18 15.45 -1.52
N THR A 109 -30.53 16.73 -1.61
CA THR A 109 -30.56 17.48 -2.88
C THR A 109 -29.16 17.49 -3.50
N ILE A 110 -28.16 17.93 -2.76
CA ILE A 110 -26.77 17.98 -3.25
C ILE A 110 -26.27 16.60 -3.68
N SER A 111 -26.50 15.55 -2.88
CA SER A 111 -26.04 14.19 -3.20
C SER A 111 -26.70 13.58 -4.45
N ARG A 112 -27.87 14.07 -4.90
CA ARG A 112 -28.53 13.59 -6.12
C ARG A 112 -27.93 14.18 -7.40
N HIS A 113 -27.43 15.41 -7.33
CA HIS A 113 -26.91 16.14 -8.49
C HIS A 113 -25.38 16.02 -8.66
N LEU A 114 -24.64 15.53 -7.67
CA LEU A 114 -23.19 15.41 -7.74
C LEU A 114 -22.71 14.17 -8.48
N LEU A 115 -21.75 14.37 -9.38
CA LEU A 115 -20.94 13.28 -9.93
C LEU A 115 -19.96 12.74 -8.87
N ILE A 116 -19.31 11.61 -9.16
CA ILE A 116 -18.31 10.98 -8.27
C ILE A 116 -17.17 11.96 -7.93
N GLY A 117 -16.75 12.79 -8.89
CA GLY A 117 -15.66 13.75 -8.73
C GLY A 117 -16.05 14.91 -7.82
N ASP A 118 -17.23 15.47 -8.02
CA ASP A 118 -17.74 16.60 -7.23
C ASP A 118 -18.00 16.18 -5.79
N TRP A 119 -18.55 14.97 -5.58
CA TRP A 119 -18.69 14.38 -4.26
C TRP A 119 -17.34 14.21 -3.56
N PHE A 120 -16.30 13.77 -4.28
CA PHE A 120 -14.96 13.62 -3.71
C PHE A 120 -14.35 14.97 -3.33
N LEU A 121 -14.54 16.00 -4.16
CA LEU A 121 -14.08 17.36 -3.86
C LEU A 121 -14.80 17.93 -2.63
N LEU A 122 -16.13 17.76 -2.53
CA LEU A 122 -16.90 18.13 -1.34
C LEU A 122 -16.47 17.37 -0.10
N TYR A 123 -16.22 16.06 -0.23
CA TYR A 123 -15.69 15.26 0.87
C TYR A 123 -14.30 15.75 1.32
N LEU A 124 -13.46 16.19 0.38
CA LEU A 124 -12.15 16.78 0.69
C LEU A 124 -12.30 18.13 1.41
N MET A 125 -13.24 18.97 0.98
CA MET A 125 -13.56 20.23 1.66
C MET A 125 -14.08 19.97 3.07
N ALA A 126 -15.01 19.03 3.24
CA ALA A 126 -15.53 18.63 4.55
C ALA A 126 -14.44 18.08 5.49
N LYS A 127 -13.35 17.53 4.94
CA LYS A 127 -12.22 17.01 5.72
C LYS A 127 -11.24 18.11 6.17
N ASN A 128 -11.11 19.18 5.40
CA ASN A 128 -10.09 20.22 5.63
C ASN A 128 -10.67 21.56 6.13
N MET A 129 -11.98 21.78 6.05
CA MET A 129 -12.65 22.99 6.53
C MET A 129 -13.24 22.80 7.93
N ASP A 130 -13.39 23.93 8.64
CA ASP A 130 -14.12 23.95 9.90
C ASP A 130 -15.59 23.51 9.69
N PRO A 131 -16.17 22.70 10.60
CA PRO A 131 -17.53 22.18 10.44
C PRO A 131 -18.61 23.26 10.30
N PHE A 132 -18.43 24.45 10.93
CA PHE A 132 -19.37 25.56 10.79
C PHE A 132 -19.25 26.23 9.42
N ALA A 133 -18.02 26.51 8.98
CA ALA A 133 -17.77 27.05 7.64
C ALA A 133 -18.28 26.12 6.53
N PHE A 134 -18.10 24.80 6.70
CA PHE A 134 -18.63 23.82 5.75
C PHE A 134 -20.16 23.77 5.75
N LYS A 135 -20.81 23.92 6.92
CA LYS A 135 -22.28 24.00 7.01
C LYS A 135 -22.81 25.20 6.22
N ASP A 136 -22.23 26.37 6.42
CA ASP A 136 -22.67 27.61 5.76
C ASP A 136 -22.48 27.51 4.25
N PHE A 137 -21.33 26.97 3.81
CA PHE A 137 -21.07 26.67 2.41
C PHE A 137 -22.13 25.73 1.80
N MET A 138 -22.49 24.64 2.50
CA MET A 138 -23.50 23.70 2.01
C MET A 138 -24.90 24.31 1.94
N ASN A 139 -25.24 25.20 2.86
CA ASN A 139 -26.52 25.91 2.86
C ASN A 139 -26.63 26.91 1.70
N GLU A 140 -25.51 27.50 1.28
CA GLU A 140 -25.49 28.37 0.10
C GLU A 140 -25.46 27.58 -1.22
N LEU A 141 -24.86 26.39 -1.21
CA LEU A 141 -24.73 25.54 -2.39
C LEU A 141 -26.06 24.84 -2.77
N ALA A 142 -26.81 24.35 -1.79
CA ALA A 142 -28.07 23.63 -2.02
C ALA A 142 -29.08 24.38 -2.93
N PRO A 143 -29.44 25.65 -2.65
CA PRO A 143 -30.41 26.38 -3.47
C PRO A 143 -29.88 26.71 -4.87
N LYS A 144 -28.56 26.88 -5.05
CA LYS A 144 -27.97 27.14 -6.37
C LYS A 144 -28.04 25.91 -7.27
N MET A 145 -27.90 24.71 -6.69
CA MET A 145 -28.02 23.44 -7.41
C MET A 145 -29.48 23.21 -7.85
N GLU A 146 -30.45 23.46 -6.98
CA GLU A 146 -31.88 23.32 -7.29
C GLU A 146 -32.36 24.31 -8.36
N LYS A 147 -31.78 25.52 -8.39
CA LYS A 147 -32.12 26.54 -9.39
C LYS A 147 -31.61 26.20 -10.79
N ASN A 148 -30.52 25.43 -10.90
CA ASN A 148 -29.96 25.00 -12.19
C ASN A 148 -30.82 23.91 -12.87
N ASP A 149 -31.64 23.16 -12.14
CA ASP A 149 -32.61 22.24 -12.76
C ASP A 149 -33.79 22.95 -13.44
N HIS A 150 -34.05 24.22 -13.09
CA HIS A 150 -35.16 24.98 -13.68
C HIS A 150 -34.83 25.65 -15.02
N PHE A 151 -33.57 25.57 -15.47
CA PHE A 151 -33.14 25.96 -16.81
C PHE A 151 -32.38 24.78 -17.46
N PRO A 152 -33.09 23.75 -17.97
CA PRO A 152 -32.47 22.85 -18.92
C PRO A 152 -32.12 23.68 -20.17
N GLU A 153 -30.84 23.66 -20.51
CA GLU A 153 -30.21 24.06 -21.78
C GLU A 153 -31.11 24.81 -22.79
N MET A 154 -30.81 26.10 -23.02
CA MET A 154 -31.19 26.82 -24.23
C MET A 154 -30.01 26.86 -25.19
#